data_AF-A0A838FRW7-F1
#
_entry.id   AF-A0A838FRW7-F1
#
_cell.length_a   1.000
_cell.length_b   1.000
_cell.length_c   1.000
_cell.angle_alpha   90.00
_cell.angle_beta   90.00
_cell.angle_gamma   90.00
#
_symmetry.space_group_name_H-M   'P 1'
#
loop_
_entity.id
_entity.type
_entity.pdbx_description
1 polymer ?
#
loop_
_entity_poly.entity_id
_entity_poly.type
_entity_poly.pdbx_seq_one_letter_code
_entity_poly.pdbx_strand_id
1 'polypeptide(L)'
;MTSRLRHDLRTLDGLAFHRREWAEPEIRRYHSLRLELGESVVEPIEGLYRWMLAPITLWPINVHQVFAHCLVQLGGGKRLDKEIKLLLAILPAPPDQTVCSVVAEHEHDVQRGHYEELITTAAKFEAQEKKASRNPELTTEWNRIKDTWDVDRYRDRKGVIRRTLSAERNLRQPFSVNWKKRAERFQAVFDAFCFHWNLYGMQRDRPLLIKLSVNLTPHGTMVFIPAYWSFDAKRDVRWDGVMKLHRARAPKKQGAVLAEGLEHRRSMAEKLKTLDAEAKRRRLRGGKRHAFLCDGLELVEGTDPKRIARLRKEFAG
;
A
#
# COMPACT_ATOMS: atom_id res chain seq x y z
N MET A 1 32.53 19.50 4.73
CA MET A 1 31.31 18.65 4.69
C MET A 1 31.17 17.91 6.02
N THR A 2 30.10 18.16 6.78
CA THR A 2 29.92 17.59 8.13
C THR A 2 29.79 16.06 8.08
N SER A 3 30.12 15.37 9.19
CA SER A 3 29.96 13.91 9.30
C SER A 3 28.49 13.48 9.10
N ARG A 4 27.55 14.27 9.64
CA ARG A 4 26.10 14.05 9.51
C ARG A 4 25.62 14.15 8.06
N LEU A 5 25.99 15.20 7.32
CA LEU A 5 25.63 15.33 5.90
C LEU A 5 26.16 14.14 5.07
N ARG A 6 27.39 13.68 5.33
CA ARG A 6 27.93 12.47 4.66
C ARG A 6 27.11 11.22 4.94
N HIS A 7 26.65 11.05 6.18
CA HIS A 7 25.78 9.95 6.54
C HIS A 7 24.44 10.04 5.82
N ASP A 8 23.80 11.21 5.82
CA ASP A 8 22.50 11.42 5.18
C ASP A 8 22.54 11.16 3.67
N LEU A 9 23.58 11.60 2.97
CA LEU A 9 23.73 11.33 1.53
C LEU A 9 23.89 9.84 1.25
N ARG A 10 24.60 9.09 2.11
CA ARG A 10 24.67 7.62 2.00
C ARG A 10 23.32 6.96 2.30
N THR A 11 22.56 7.50 3.24
CA THR A 11 21.19 7.03 3.49
C THR A 11 20.33 7.22 2.24
N LEU A 12 20.42 8.37 1.56
CA LEU A 12 19.73 8.60 0.30
C LEU A 12 20.19 7.68 -0.84
N ASP A 13 21.48 7.32 -0.91
CA ASP A 13 21.99 6.31 -1.85
C ASP A 13 21.34 4.94 -1.65
N GLY A 14 21.02 4.60 -0.39
CA GLY A 14 20.39 3.35 -0.02
C GLY A 14 18.90 3.27 -0.36
N LEU A 15 18.25 4.38 -0.71
CA LEU A 15 16.83 4.43 -1.05
C LEU A 15 16.60 4.28 -2.57
N ALA A 16 15.43 3.80 -2.95
CA ALA A 16 15.03 3.59 -4.34
C ALA A 16 14.70 4.90 -5.08
N PHE A 17 14.20 4.79 -6.30
CA PHE A 17 13.75 5.88 -7.18
C PHE A 17 14.75 7.03 -7.33
N HIS A 18 16.04 6.69 -7.32
CA HIS A 18 17.12 7.66 -7.47
C HIS A 18 17.03 8.80 -6.43
N ARG A 19 16.62 8.48 -5.19
CA ARG A 19 16.35 9.46 -4.12
C ARG A 19 17.41 10.54 -4.00
N ARG A 20 18.69 10.17 -4.09
CA ARG A 20 19.78 11.12 -4.00
C ARG A 20 19.76 12.20 -5.07
N GLU A 21 19.49 11.84 -6.32
CA GLU A 21 19.59 12.76 -7.47
C GLU A 21 18.72 14.00 -7.30
N TRP A 22 17.56 13.86 -6.65
CA TRP A 22 16.58 14.93 -6.53
C TRP A 22 16.35 15.44 -5.10
N ALA A 23 16.79 14.73 -4.06
CA ALA A 23 16.67 15.19 -2.67
C ALA A 23 17.98 15.81 -2.10
N GLU A 24 19.12 15.55 -2.73
CA GLU A 24 20.43 16.07 -2.27
C GLU A 24 20.46 17.60 -2.13
N PRO A 25 19.90 18.42 -3.06
CA PRO A 25 19.92 19.87 -2.93
C PRO A 25 19.25 20.36 -1.64
N GLU A 26 18.08 19.85 -1.30
CA GLU A 26 17.34 20.25 -0.09
C GLU A 26 18.04 19.78 1.19
N ILE A 27 18.63 18.57 1.20
CA ILE A 27 19.39 18.08 2.35
C ILE A 27 20.62 18.97 2.60
N ARG A 28 21.38 19.29 1.54
CA ARG A 28 22.54 20.20 1.67
C ARG A 28 22.12 21.58 2.17
N ARG A 29 20.99 22.11 1.68
CA ARG A 29 20.44 23.39 2.11
C ARG A 29 20.05 23.37 3.59
N TYR A 30 19.41 22.30 4.07
CA TYR A 30 19.08 22.16 5.50
C TYR A 30 20.34 22.20 6.38
N HIS A 31 21.38 21.46 6.01
CA HIS A 31 22.66 21.48 6.74
C HIS A 31 23.33 22.86 6.71
N SER A 32 23.24 23.58 5.59
CA SER A 32 23.80 24.93 5.48
C SER A 32 23.05 25.92 6.37
N LEU A 33 21.71 25.93 6.32
CA LEU A 33 20.88 26.79 7.18
C LEU A 33 21.05 26.48 8.66
N ARG A 34 21.22 25.20 9.03
CA ARG A 34 21.49 24.80 10.42
C ARG A 34 22.79 25.40 10.95
N LEU A 35 23.81 25.53 10.09
CA LEU A 35 25.09 26.16 10.43
C LEU A 35 24.99 27.69 10.47
N GLU A 36 24.26 28.28 9.52
CA GLU A 36 24.15 29.74 9.36
C GLU A 36 23.22 30.39 10.39
N LEU A 37 22.05 29.80 10.63
CA LEU A 37 20.98 30.39 11.44
C LEU A 37 20.88 29.78 12.85
N GLY A 38 21.60 28.69 13.09
CA GLY A 38 21.55 27.94 14.35
C GLY A 38 20.42 26.92 14.42
N GLU A 39 20.53 26.01 15.40
CA GLU A 39 19.66 24.85 15.54
C GLU A 39 18.20 25.21 15.82
N SER A 40 17.96 26.19 16.68
CA SER A 40 16.60 26.61 17.08
C SER A 40 15.75 27.12 15.91
N VAL A 41 16.38 27.63 14.84
CA VAL A 41 15.65 28.12 13.67
C VAL A 41 15.19 26.98 12.76
N VAL A 42 15.97 25.89 12.69
CA VAL A 42 15.69 24.74 11.81
C VAL A 42 15.01 23.58 12.53
N GLU A 43 15.05 23.55 13.87
CA GLU A 43 14.39 22.56 14.72
C GLU A 43 12.91 22.32 14.34
N PRO A 44 12.09 23.35 14.05
CA PRO A 44 10.67 23.14 13.69
C PRO A 44 10.48 22.24 12.47
N ILE A 45 11.45 22.17 11.56
CA ILE A 45 11.38 21.39 10.33
C ILE A 45 12.21 20.10 10.39
N GLU A 46 12.80 19.76 11.54
CA GLU A 46 13.60 18.54 11.69
C GLU A 46 12.76 17.28 11.43
N GLY A 47 11.46 17.30 11.77
CA GLY A 47 10.53 16.22 11.44
C GLY A 47 10.44 15.96 9.92
N LEU A 48 10.31 17.03 9.11
CA LEU A 48 10.30 16.93 7.65
C LEU A 48 11.65 16.45 7.10
N TYR A 49 12.75 16.95 7.65
CA TYR A 49 14.10 16.49 7.30
C TYR A 49 14.27 14.99 7.56
N ARG A 50 13.80 14.47 8.70
CA ARG A 50 13.87 13.04 9.00
C ARG A 50 13.01 12.22 8.04
N TRP A 51 11.83 12.72 7.66
CA TRP A 51 11.00 12.11 6.62
C TRP A 51 11.67 12.10 5.24
N MET A 52 12.48 13.11 4.91
CA MET A 52 13.25 13.13 3.65
C MET A 52 14.22 11.95 3.50
N LEU A 53 14.62 11.33 4.62
CA LEU A 53 15.50 10.16 4.70
C LEU A 53 14.75 8.82 4.80
N ALA A 54 13.41 8.84 4.82
CA ALA A 54 12.58 7.65 4.84
C ALA A 54 12.15 7.25 3.41
N PRO A 55 11.87 5.95 3.16
CA PRO A 55 11.26 5.46 1.92
C PRO A 55 10.02 6.25 1.51
N ILE A 56 9.88 6.56 0.21
CA ILE A 56 8.83 7.46 -0.28
C ILE A 56 7.42 6.88 -0.11
N THR A 57 7.30 5.55 -0.15
CA THR A 57 6.06 4.80 0.02
C THR A 57 5.46 4.98 1.42
N LEU A 58 6.29 5.37 2.39
CA LEU A 58 5.85 5.66 3.76
C LEU A 58 5.38 7.10 3.93
N TRP A 59 5.63 7.98 2.95
CA TRP A 59 5.36 9.40 3.09
C TRP A 59 3.85 9.69 3.12
N PRO A 60 3.35 10.34 4.18
CA PRO A 60 1.93 10.62 4.30
C PRO A 60 1.45 11.75 3.36
N ILE A 61 2.39 12.57 2.90
CA ILE A 61 2.18 13.74 2.03
C ILE A 61 3.38 13.91 1.10
N ASN A 62 3.34 14.88 0.19
CA ASN A 62 4.53 15.28 -0.57
C ASN A 62 5.53 16.04 0.33
N VAL A 63 6.29 15.29 1.14
CA VAL A 63 7.26 15.82 2.11
C VAL A 63 8.29 16.71 1.43
N HIS A 64 8.77 16.34 0.23
CA HIS A 64 9.79 17.09 -0.51
C HIS A 64 9.36 18.52 -0.79
N GLN A 65 8.17 18.73 -1.36
CA GLN A 65 7.69 20.07 -1.68
C GLN A 65 7.45 20.92 -0.43
N VAL A 66 6.87 20.33 0.62
CA VAL A 66 6.63 21.04 1.89
C VAL A 66 7.96 21.41 2.55
N PHE A 67 8.93 20.50 2.56
CA PHE A 67 10.26 20.74 3.12
C PHE A 67 11.03 21.81 2.34
N ALA A 68 11.05 21.72 1.00
CA ALA A 68 11.66 22.72 0.14
C ALA A 68 11.05 24.12 0.36
N HIS A 69 9.72 24.20 0.49
CA HIS A 69 9.04 25.45 0.80
C HIS A 69 9.50 26.04 2.13
N CYS A 70 9.58 25.22 3.19
CA CYS A 70 10.05 25.67 4.50
C CYS A 70 11.51 26.16 4.46
N LEU A 71 12.40 25.45 3.76
CA LEU A 71 13.80 25.86 3.58
C LEU A 71 13.92 27.22 2.85
N VAL A 72 13.04 27.48 1.89
CA VAL A 72 12.97 28.78 1.21
C VAL A 72 12.53 29.89 2.17
N GLN A 73 11.51 29.65 2.99
CA GLN A 73 11.04 30.64 3.96
C GLN A 73 12.13 30.96 5.00
N LEU A 74 12.72 29.93 5.62
CA LEU A 74 13.74 30.12 6.65
C LEU A 74 15.01 30.77 6.11
N GLY A 75 15.48 30.35 4.92
CA GLY A 75 16.65 30.97 4.28
C GLY A 75 16.42 32.42 3.84
N GLY A 76 15.16 32.83 3.67
CA GLY A 76 14.79 34.22 3.45
C GLY A 76 14.55 35.03 4.73
N GLY A 77 14.86 34.47 5.90
CA GLY A 77 14.60 35.11 7.21
C GLY A 77 13.11 35.20 7.58
N LYS A 78 12.23 34.52 6.84
CA LYS A 78 10.79 34.52 7.10
C LYS A 78 10.42 33.48 8.15
N ARG A 79 9.40 33.80 8.94
CA ARG A 79 8.79 32.84 9.87
C ARG A 79 7.85 31.91 9.11
N LEU A 80 7.78 30.66 9.56
CA LEU A 80 6.77 29.71 9.11
C LEU A 80 5.36 30.23 9.44
N ASP A 81 4.45 30.14 8.46
CA ASP A 81 3.05 30.50 8.61
C ASP A 81 2.28 29.53 9.52
N LYS A 82 1.00 29.85 9.80
CA LYS A 82 0.18 29.10 10.76
C LYS A 82 -0.18 27.72 10.23
N GLU A 83 -0.40 27.62 8.92
CA GLU A 83 -0.78 26.40 8.21
C GLU A 83 0.37 25.39 8.20
N ILE A 84 1.59 25.83 7.91
CA ILE A 84 2.80 24.99 7.99
C ILE A 84 3.05 24.55 9.43
N LYS A 85 2.91 25.45 10.41
CA LYS A 85 3.04 25.07 11.83
C LYS A 85 2.03 24.01 12.25
N LEU A 86 0.77 24.14 11.80
CA LEU A 86 -0.26 23.13 12.05
C LEU A 86 0.12 21.80 11.39
N LEU A 87 0.55 21.81 10.12
CA LEU A 87 1.00 20.61 9.41
C LEU A 87 2.13 19.91 10.17
N LEU A 88 3.15 20.65 10.60
CA LEU A 88 4.27 20.11 11.36
C LEU A 88 3.83 19.52 12.71
N ALA A 89 2.84 20.13 13.37
CA ALA A 89 2.32 19.67 14.65
C ALA A 89 1.50 18.36 14.54
N ILE A 90 0.82 18.13 13.41
CA ILE A 90 0.01 16.91 13.20
C ILE A 90 0.78 15.78 12.49
N LEU A 91 1.91 16.10 11.86
CA LEU A 91 2.71 15.12 11.12
C LEU A 91 3.36 14.15 12.12
N PRO A 92 3.11 12.83 12.03
CA PRO A 92 3.74 11.88 12.92
C PRO A 92 5.25 11.79 12.65
N ALA A 93 6.00 11.30 13.64
CA ALA A 93 7.40 10.94 13.43
C ALA A 93 7.53 9.85 12.35
N PRO A 94 8.63 9.85 11.57
CA PRO A 94 8.89 8.77 10.62
C PRO A 94 9.06 7.42 11.34
N PRO A 95 8.72 6.29 10.69
CA PRO A 95 8.97 4.97 11.23
C PRO A 95 10.44 4.73 11.58
N ASP A 96 10.71 3.75 12.43
CA ASP A 96 12.08 3.38 12.78
C ASP A 96 12.87 2.78 11.60
N GLN A 97 14.18 2.64 11.80
CA GLN A 97 15.11 2.16 10.78
C GLN A 97 14.78 0.73 10.31
N THR A 98 14.26 -0.13 11.17
CA THR A 98 13.91 -1.52 10.81
C THR A 98 12.80 -1.51 9.78
N VAL A 99 11.76 -0.71 10.01
CA VAL A 99 10.65 -0.52 9.05
C VAL A 99 11.16 0.10 7.76
N CYS A 100 11.99 1.14 7.86
CA CYS A 100 12.53 1.83 6.69
C CYS A 100 13.37 0.90 5.82
N SER A 101 14.21 0.04 6.40
CA SER A 101 15.03 -0.91 5.62
C SER A 101 14.18 -1.93 4.86
N VAL A 102 13.17 -2.54 5.51
CA VAL A 102 12.28 -3.51 4.86
C VAL A 102 11.51 -2.87 3.69
N VAL A 103 11.06 -1.63 3.85
CA VAL A 103 10.33 -0.93 2.78
C VAL A 103 11.28 -0.45 1.67
N ALA A 104 12.50 -0.01 2.01
CA ALA A 104 13.49 0.38 1.02
C ALA A 104 13.88 -0.78 0.10
N GLU A 105 14.08 -1.98 0.65
CA GLU A 105 14.31 -3.21 -0.15
C GLU A 105 13.17 -3.42 -1.15
N HIS A 106 11.92 -3.38 -0.67
CA HIS A 106 10.75 -3.52 -1.53
C HIS A 106 10.65 -2.44 -2.61
N GLU A 107 10.95 -1.18 -2.30
CA GLU A 107 10.96 -0.10 -3.29
C GLU A 107 12.02 -0.30 -4.39
N HIS A 108 13.19 -0.88 -4.05
CA HIS A 108 14.21 -1.21 -5.04
C HIS A 108 13.73 -2.28 -6.02
N ASP A 109 13.03 -3.29 -5.53
CA ASP A 109 12.45 -4.32 -6.39
C ASP A 109 11.36 -3.75 -7.30
N VAL A 110 10.52 -2.85 -6.76
CA VAL A 110 9.54 -2.09 -7.52
C VAL A 110 10.23 -1.22 -8.59
N GLN A 111 11.31 -0.52 -8.27
CA GLN A 111 12.05 0.30 -9.24
C GLN A 111 12.63 -0.53 -10.39
N ARG A 112 13.10 -1.75 -10.11
CA ARG A 112 13.60 -2.70 -11.12
C ARG A 112 12.47 -3.35 -11.92
N GLY A 113 11.21 -3.14 -11.52
CA GLY A 113 10.03 -3.75 -12.14
C GLY A 113 9.78 -5.19 -11.69
N HIS A 114 10.47 -5.66 -10.65
CA HIS A 114 10.35 -6.99 -10.05
C HIS A 114 9.15 -7.08 -9.09
N TYR A 115 7.95 -6.72 -9.57
CA TYR A 115 6.70 -6.96 -8.82
C TYR A 115 6.43 -8.47 -8.58
N GLU A 116 7.16 -9.31 -9.31
CA GLU A 116 7.02 -10.77 -9.35
C GLU A 116 7.55 -11.48 -8.10
N GLU A 117 8.35 -10.84 -7.23
CA GLU A 117 8.82 -11.52 -6.01
C GLU A 117 7.68 -11.96 -5.08
N LEU A 118 6.57 -11.21 -5.11
CA LEU A 118 5.36 -11.50 -4.35
C LEU A 118 4.30 -12.23 -5.18
N ILE A 119 4.55 -12.50 -6.46
CA ILE A 119 3.59 -13.08 -7.41
C ILE A 119 4.15 -14.40 -7.95
N THR A 120 3.46 -15.49 -7.71
CA THR A 120 3.98 -16.82 -8.04
C THR A 120 3.73 -17.21 -9.50
N THR A 121 2.78 -16.57 -10.19
CA THR A 121 2.27 -17.03 -11.50
C THR A 121 2.56 -16.08 -12.67
N ALA A 122 3.84 -15.87 -13.01
CA ALA A 122 4.24 -15.06 -14.17
C ALA A 122 3.64 -15.56 -15.50
N ALA A 123 3.45 -16.87 -15.65
CA ALA A 123 2.89 -17.49 -16.86
C ALA A 123 1.50 -16.98 -17.26
N LYS A 124 0.62 -16.69 -16.28
CA LYS A 124 -0.72 -16.10 -16.54
C LYS A 124 -0.59 -14.72 -17.17
N PHE A 125 0.37 -13.92 -16.68
CA PHE A 125 0.65 -12.59 -17.22
C PHE A 125 1.21 -12.68 -18.63
N GLU A 126 2.28 -13.45 -18.83
CA GLU A 126 2.96 -13.58 -20.11
C GLU A 126 2.04 -14.09 -21.23
N ALA A 127 1.16 -15.04 -20.92
CA ALA A 127 0.17 -15.54 -21.87
C ALA A 127 -0.77 -14.42 -22.35
N GLN A 128 -1.23 -13.57 -21.43
CA GLN A 128 -2.11 -12.45 -21.77
C GLN A 128 -1.36 -11.32 -22.47
N GLU A 129 -0.12 -11.04 -22.08
CA GLU A 129 0.73 -10.05 -22.77
C GLU A 129 0.96 -10.46 -24.24
N LYS A 130 1.25 -11.74 -24.49
CA LYS A 130 1.38 -12.29 -25.84
C LYS A 130 0.07 -12.18 -26.62
N LYS A 131 -1.08 -12.44 -25.98
CA LYS A 131 -2.40 -12.32 -26.61
C LYS A 131 -2.69 -10.87 -27.00
N ALA A 132 -2.46 -9.91 -26.10
CA ALA A 132 -2.67 -8.49 -26.36
C ALA A 132 -1.74 -7.99 -27.48
N SER A 133 -0.46 -8.36 -27.45
CA SER A 133 0.53 -7.94 -28.46
C SER A 133 0.25 -8.47 -29.86
N ARG A 134 -0.50 -9.57 -29.97
CA ARG A 134 -0.89 -10.18 -31.25
C ARG A 134 -2.32 -9.86 -31.66
N ASN A 135 -3.03 -9.00 -30.91
CA ASN A 135 -4.42 -8.69 -31.19
C ASN A 135 -4.52 -7.63 -32.32
N PRO A 136 -5.10 -7.98 -33.49
CA PRO A 136 -5.24 -7.04 -34.60
C PRO A 136 -6.26 -5.93 -34.32
N GLU A 137 -7.28 -6.18 -33.49
CA GLU A 137 -8.28 -5.17 -33.11
C GLU A 137 -7.63 -4.09 -32.25
N LEU A 138 -6.84 -4.48 -31.24
CA LEU A 138 -6.07 -3.55 -30.40
C LEU A 138 -5.16 -2.68 -31.26
N THR A 139 -4.44 -3.30 -32.21
CA THR A 139 -3.53 -2.60 -33.11
C THR A 139 -4.30 -1.62 -34.01
N THR A 140 -5.46 -2.02 -34.52
CA THR A 140 -6.32 -1.18 -35.35
C THR A 140 -6.83 0.04 -34.58
N GLU A 141 -7.31 -0.16 -33.35
CA GLU A 141 -7.76 0.94 -32.49
C GLU A 141 -6.62 1.88 -32.10
N TRP A 142 -5.45 1.34 -31.78
CA TRP A 142 -4.28 2.14 -31.49
C TRP A 142 -3.85 3.00 -32.69
N ASN A 143 -3.88 2.43 -33.90
CA ASN A 143 -3.59 3.18 -35.12
C ASN A 143 -4.61 4.31 -35.35
N ARG A 144 -5.92 4.08 -35.12
CA ARG A 144 -6.94 5.15 -35.19
C ARG A 144 -6.66 6.31 -34.23
N ILE A 145 -6.15 6.03 -33.03
CA ILE A 145 -5.72 7.06 -32.08
C ILE A 145 -4.52 7.83 -32.65
N LYS A 146 -3.51 7.14 -33.19
CA LYS A 146 -2.34 7.79 -33.82
C LYS A 146 -2.70 8.64 -35.05
N ASP A 147 -3.70 8.23 -35.82
CA ASP A 147 -4.17 9.00 -36.98
C ASP A 147 -4.86 10.30 -36.56
N THR A 148 -5.45 10.32 -35.36
CA THR A 148 -6.19 11.48 -34.84
C THR A 148 -5.31 12.41 -34.00
N TRP A 149 -4.29 11.87 -33.33
CA TRP A 149 -3.38 12.61 -32.45
C TRP A 149 -1.91 12.30 -32.72
N ASP A 150 -1.09 13.36 -32.71
CA ASP A 150 0.36 13.23 -32.60
C ASP A 150 0.72 12.69 -31.20
N VAL A 151 0.75 11.35 -31.08
CA VAL A 151 0.95 10.64 -29.82
C VAL A 151 2.33 10.88 -29.21
N ASP A 152 3.32 11.28 -30.00
CA ASP A 152 4.67 11.54 -29.52
C ASP A 152 4.73 12.67 -28.50
N ARG A 153 3.80 13.64 -28.60
CA ARG A 153 3.66 14.75 -27.64
C ARG A 153 3.24 14.31 -26.24
N TYR A 154 2.69 13.10 -26.11
CA TYR A 154 2.15 12.58 -24.85
C TYR A 154 3.05 11.51 -24.22
N ARG A 155 4.17 11.17 -24.86
CA ARG A 155 5.13 10.18 -24.36
C ARG A 155 6.02 10.80 -23.29
N ASP A 156 6.33 10.01 -22.25
CA ASP A 156 7.41 10.35 -21.32
C ASP A 156 8.80 10.10 -21.95
N ARG A 157 9.87 10.40 -21.20
CA ARG A 157 11.26 10.16 -21.64
C ARG A 157 11.57 8.70 -21.97
N LYS A 158 10.76 7.74 -21.49
CA LYS A 158 10.90 6.30 -21.77
C LYS A 158 10.03 5.86 -22.96
N GLY A 159 9.33 6.78 -23.61
CA GLY A 159 8.42 6.51 -24.72
C GLY A 159 7.08 5.93 -24.28
N VAL A 160 6.69 6.11 -23.01
CA VAL A 160 5.47 5.54 -22.43
C VAL A 160 4.38 6.59 -22.31
N ILE A 161 3.18 6.25 -22.75
CA ILE A 161 1.93 6.96 -22.46
C ILE A 161 1.19 6.13 -21.41
N ARG A 162 0.88 6.72 -20.26
CA ARG A 162 0.20 6.03 -19.15
C ARG A 162 -1.26 6.41 -19.09
N ARG A 163 -2.11 5.45 -18.72
CA ARG A 163 -3.51 5.77 -18.38
C ARG A 163 -3.56 6.64 -17.14
N THR A 164 -4.62 7.41 -17.01
CA THR A 164 -4.95 8.06 -15.74
C THR A 164 -5.29 6.99 -14.72
N LEU A 165 -4.52 6.94 -13.64
CA LEU A 165 -4.91 6.22 -12.45
C LEU A 165 -5.84 7.15 -11.69
N SER A 166 -7.14 7.05 -12.00
CA SER A 166 -8.22 7.74 -11.31
C SER A 166 -8.32 7.22 -9.87
N ALA A 167 -7.33 7.60 -9.05
CA ALA A 167 -7.11 7.31 -7.63
C ALA A 167 -7.69 5.97 -7.16
N GLU A 168 -6.86 4.93 -7.11
CA GLU A 168 -7.22 3.57 -6.64
C GLU A 168 -7.74 3.49 -5.18
N ARG A 169 -8.08 4.60 -4.52
CA ARG A 169 -9.19 4.75 -3.56
C ARG A 169 -9.38 6.20 -3.09
N ASN A 170 -10.19 6.97 -3.84
CA ASN A 170 -10.87 8.24 -3.48
C ASN A 170 -10.23 9.56 -3.96
N LEU A 171 -10.45 9.80 -5.26
CA LEU A 171 -10.17 10.96 -6.12
C LEU A 171 -10.23 12.36 -5.48
N ARG A 172 -9.19 13.19 -5.70
CA ARG A 172 -9.31 14.64 -6.02
C ARG A 172 -8.15 15.20 -6.89
N GLN A 173 -8.45 15.40 -8.16
CA GLN A 173 -8.16 16.50 -9.11
C GLN A 173 -9.33 16.44 -10.12
N PRO A 174 -9.70 17.50 -10.87
CA PRO A 174 -11.04 17.55 -11.48
C PRO A 174 -11.35 16.27 -12.24
N PHE A 175 -12.32 15.51 -11.74
CA PHE A 175 -12.86 14.30 -12.38
C PHE A 175 -13.71 14.68 -13.62
N SER A 176 -13.45 15.86 -14.17
CA SER A 176 -14.09 16.41 -15.34
C SER A 176 -13.05 16.52 -16.44
N VAL A 177 -13.46 16.15 -17.64
CA VAL A 177 -12.67 16.33 -18.85
C VAL A 177 -13.00 17.70 -19.41
N ASN A 178 -12.02 18.61 -19.48
CA ASN A 178 -12.20 19.86 -20.17
C ASN A 178 -12.08 19.64 -21.69
N TRP A 179 -13.24 19.45 -22.34
CA TRP A 179 -13.34 19.26 -23.78
C TRP A 179 -12.78 20.41 -24.63
N LYS A 180 -12.50 21.59 -24.07
CA LYS A 180 -11.80 22.66 -24.81
C LYS A 180 -10.31 22.33 -24.98
N LYS A 181 -9.68 21.65 -24.03
CA LYS A 181 -8.25 21.31 -24.08
C LYS A 181 -8.02 20.02 -24.87
N ARG A 182 -7.17 20.09 -25.90
CA ARG A 182 -6.85 18.92 -26.76
C ARG A 182 -6.18 17.78 -25.98
N ALA A 183 -5.33 18.11 -25.01
CA ALA A 183 -4.63 17.11 -24.19
C ALA A 183 -5.57 16.30 -23.29
N GLU A 184 -6.56 16.95 -22.66
CA GLU A 184 -7.53 16.25 -21.81
C GLU A 184 -8.48 15.36 -22.65
N ARG A 185 -8.82 15.79 -23.88
CA ARG A 185 -9.56 14.96 -24.85
C ARG A 185 -8.79 13.70 -25.24
N PHE A 186 -7.51 13.88 -25.58
CA PHE A 186 -6.62 12.74 -25.87
C PHE A 186 -6.57 11.77 -24.71
N GLN A 187 -6.34 12.26 -23.48
CA GLN A 187 -6.24 11.41 -22.30
C GLN A 187 -7.53 10.64 -22.05
N ALA A 188 -8.71 11.26 -22.20
CA ALA A 188 -9.99 10.58 -22.05
C ALA A 188 -10.18 9.42 -23.04
N VAL A 189 -9.81 9.62 -24.32
CA VAL A 189 -9.84 8.56 -25.35
C VAL A 189 -8.82 7.47 -25.05
N PHE A 190 -7.60 7.86 -24.66
CA PHE A 190 -6.54 6.93 -24.31
C PHE A 190 -6.88 6.08 -23.08
N ASP A 191 -7.52 6.67 -22.07
CA ASP A 191 -7.99 5.97 -20.88
C ASP A 191 -9.09 4.97 -21.21
N ALA A 192 -10.03 5.33 -22.11
CA ALA A 192 -11.06 4.41 -22.58
C ALA A 192 -10.46 3.22 -23.35
N PHE A 193 -9.48 3.48 -24.23
CA PHE A 193 -8.70 2.44 -24.93
C PHE A 193 -7.98 1.52 -23.93
N CYS A 194 -7.28 2.09 -22.94
CA CYS A 194 -6.59 1.30 -21.93
C CYS A 194 -7.56 0.48 -21.06
N PHE A 195 -8.73 1.03 -20.72
CA PHE A 195 -9.75 0.32 -19.98
C PHE A 195 -10.27 -0.89 -20.76
N HIS A 196 -10.60 -0.71 -22.05
CA HIS A 196 -11.09 -1.79 -22.91
C HIS A 196 -10.11 -2.97 -22.99
N TRP A 197 -8.81 -2.68 -23.10
CA TRP A 197 -7.77 -3.67 -23.28
C TRP A 197 -7.04 -4.09 -21.99
N ASN A 198 -7.48 -3.63 -20.82
CA ASN A 198 -6.80 -3.83 -19.53
C ASN A 198 -5.32 -3.42 -19.53
N LEU A 199 -5.02 -2.28 -20.15
CA LEU A 199 -3.66 -1.75 -20.29
C LEU A 199 -3.32 -0.76 -19.18
N TYR A 200 -2.08 -0.82 -18.72
CA TYR A 200 -1.44 0.22 -17.93
C TYR A 200 -1.06 1.42 -18.82
N GLY A 201 -0.78 1.15 -20.09
CA GLY A 201 -0.44 2.17 -21.07
C GLY A 201 0.13 1.58 -22.36
N MET A 202 0.79 2.43 -23.15
CA MET A 202 1.47 2.06 -24.39
C MET A 202 2.92 2.50 -24.30
N GLN A 203 3.87 1.60 -24.56
CA GLN A 203 5.27 1.96 -24.77
C GLN A 203 5.56 1.92 -26.27
N ARG A 204 5.61 3.08 -26.91
CA ARG A 204 5.60 3.20 -28.37
C ARG A 204 4.37 2.46 -28.94
N ASP A 205 4.58 1.37 -29.66
CA ASP A 205 3.52 0.51 -30.21
C ASP A 205 3.32 -0.80 -29.42
N ARG A 206 4.02 -0.97 -28.30
CA ARG A 206 3.86 -2.15 -27.44
C ARG A 206 2.80 -1.87 -26.36
N PRO A 207 1.75 -2.70 -26.26
CA PRO A 207 0.80 -2.61 -25.15
C PRO A 207 1.47 -3.01 -23.84
N LEU A 208 1.25 -2.22 -22.79
CA LEU A 208 1.66 -2.54 -21.43
C LEU A 208 0.43 -3.02 -20.66
N LEU A 209 0.35 -4.32 -20.39
CA LEU A 209 -0.78 -4.91 -19.68
C LEU A 209 -0.72 -4.59 -18.17
N ILE A 210 -1.88 -4.37 -17.52
CA ILE A 210 -1.91 -4.13 -16.07
C ILE A 210 -1.55 -5.40 -15.31
N LYS A 211 -0.51 -5.38 -14.49
CA LYS A 211 -0.09 -6.53 -13.67
C LYS A 211 -0.93 -6.66 -12.38
N LEU A 212 -1.05 -7.90 -11.88
CA LEU A 212 -1.30 -8.13 -10.45
C LEU A 212 -0.17 -7.44 -9.67
N SER A 213 -0.49 -6.73 -8.60
CA SER A 213 0.53 -6.03 -7.81
C SER A 213 0.16 -5.96 -6.34
N VAL A 214 1.18 -5.94 -5.49
CA VAL A 214 1.06 -5.65 -4.06
C VAL A 214 1.81 -4.36 -3.80
N ASN A 215 1.08 -3.31 -3.40
CA ASN A 215 1.63 -2.00 -3.12
C ASN A 215 1.48 -1.69 -1.63
N LEU A 216 2.55 -1.24 -1.00
CA LEU A 216 2.47 -0.60 0.31
C LEU A 216 2.02 0.86 0.13
N THR A 217 1.26 1.37 1.08
CA THR A 217 0.88 2.79 1.15
C THR A 217 1.04 3.27 2.59
N PRO A 218 1.07 4.58 2.87
CA PRO A 218 1.09 5.10 4.25
C PRO A 218 -0.09 4.61 5.11
N HIS A 219 -1.16 4.09 4.51
CA HIS A 219 -2.36 3.66 5.23
C HIS A 219 -2.56 2.14 5.26
N GLY A 220 -1.88 1.37 4.42
CA GLY A 220 -2.03 -0.09 4.42
C GLY A 220 -1.25 -0.81 3.33
N THR A 221 -1.73 -2.02 3.02
CA THR A 221 -1.22 -2.85 1.93
C THR A 221 -2.37 -3.06 0.94
N MET A 222 -2.16 -2.66 -0.31
CA MET A 222 -3.12 -2.78 -1.38
C MET A 222 -2.71 -3.90 -2.32
N VAL A 223 -3.62 -4.85 -2.56
CA VAL A 223 -3.46 -5.87 -3.60
C VAL A 223 -4.36 -5.45 -4.76
N PHE A 224 -3.77 -5.17 -5.91
CA PHE A 224 -4.48 -4.88 -7.14
C PHE A 224 -4.59 -6.14 -7.98
N ILE A 225 -5.81 -6.53 -8.33
CA ILE A 225 -6.10 -7.71 -9.14
C ILE A 225 -6.69 -7.23 -10.48
N PRO A 226 -6.02 -7.45 -11.62
CA PRO A 226 -6.55 -7.08 -12.93
C PRO A 226 -7.82 -7.85 -13.26
N ALA A 227 -8.77 -7.21 -13.98
CA ALA A 227 -10.05 -7.83 -14.32
C ALA A 227 -9.92 -9.08 -15.19
N TYR A 228 -8.87 -9.17 -16.01
CA TYR A 228 -8.59 -10.35 -16.82
C TYR A 228 -7.99 -11.52 -16.03
N TRP A 229 -7.69 -11.33 -14.74
CA TRP A 229 -6.98 -12.30 -13.92
C TRP A 229 -7.95 -13.12 -13.06
N SER A 230 -8.04 -14.43 -13.33
CA SER A 230 -8.69 -15.36 -12.42
C SER A 230 -7.80 -15.58 -11.19
N PHE A 231 -8.12 -14.86 -10.12
CA PHE A 231 -7.29 -14.74 -8.92
C PHE A 231 -7.48 -15.88 -7.93
N ASP A 232 -6.36 -16.44 -7.50
CA ASP A 232 -6.28 -17.35 -6.37
C ASP A 232 -5.17 -16.90 -5.43
N ALA A 233 -5.52 -16.50 -4.21
CA ALA A 233 -4.56 -15.94 -3.26
C ALA A 233 -3.41 -16.89 -2.90
N LYS A 234 -3.64 -18.21 -2.88
CA LYS A 234 -2.61 -19.20 -2.53
C LYS A 234 -1.68 -19.47 -3.70
N ARG A 235 -2.23 -19.51 -4.91
CA ARG A 235 -1.47 -19.85 -6.12
C ARG A 235 -0.79 -18.65 -6.74
N ASP A 236 -1.39 -17.47 -6.68
CA ASP A 236 -0.91 -16.30 -7.42
C ASP A 236 -0.07 -15.35 -6.58
N VAL A 237 -0.15 -15.40 -5.25
CA VAL A 237 0.55 -14.47 -4.35
C VAL A 237 1.33 -15.21 -3.27
N ARG A 238 2.57 -14.79 -3.02
CA ARG A 238 3.36 -15.23 -1.87
C ARG A 238 2.86 -14.53 -0.61
N TRP A 239 1.81 -15.07 0.00
CA TRP A 239 1.12 -14.43 1.12
C TRP A 239 2.02 -14.17 2.33
N ASP A 240 3.01 -15.03 2.59
CA ASP A 240 3.98 -14.82 3.68
C ASP A 240 4.83 -13.56 3.46
N GLY A 241 5.22 -13.29 2.21
CA GLY A 241 5.94 -12.06 1.84
C GLY A 241 5.06 -10.82 2.04
N VAL A 242 3.80 -10.88 1.60
CA VAL A 242 2.82 -9.80 1.82
C VAL A 242 2.61 -9.54 3.31
N MET A 243 2.48 -10.60 4.11
CA MET A 243 2.30 -10.48 5.56
C MET A 243 3.55 -9.96 6.27
N LYS A 244 4.76 -10.35 5.83
CA LYS A 244 6.03 -9.81 6.35
C LYS A 244 6.08 -8.29 6.14
N LEU A 245 5.80 -7.85 4.90
CA LEU A 245 5.76 -6.43 4.55
C LEU A 245 4.68 -5.65 5.32
N HIS A 246 3.48 -6.23 5.44
CA HIS A 246 2.38 -5.61 6.20
C HIS A 246 2.71 -5.47 7.69
N ARG A 247 3.24 -6.52 8.31
CA ARG A 247 3.57 -6.55 9.75
C ARG A 247 4.72 -5.63 10.11
N ALA A 248 5.68 -5.43 9.21
CA ALA A 248 6.78 -4.49 9.44
C ALA A 248 6.26 -3.09 9.81
N ARG A 249 5.07 -2.70 9.35
CA ARG A 249 4.47 -1.39 9.64
C ARG A 249 3.42 -1.37 10.75
N ALA A 250 2.94 -2.52 11.20
CA ALA A 250 1.87 -2.64 12.20
C ALA A 250 2.44 -3.17 13.54
N PRO A 251 3.09 -2.32 14.36
CA PRO A 251 3.72 -2.75 15.61
C PRO A 251 2.70 -3.26 16.64
N LYS A 252 1.45 -2.79 16.59
CA LYS A 252 0.37 -3.28 17.45
C LYS A 252 -0.34 -4.44 16.77
N LYS A 253 0.00 -5.67 17.18
CA LYS A 253 -0.81 -6.86 16.90
C LYS A 253 -2.24 -6.57 17.40
N GLN A 254 -3.26 -6.86 16.59
CA GLN A 254 -4.65 -7.05 17.06
C GLN A 254 -4.79 -8.29 17.99
N GLY A 255 -3.71 -8.72 18.63
CA GLY A 255 -3.55 -10.00 19.30
C GLY A 255 -4.14 -10.04 20.70
N ALA A 256 -4.29 -8.91 21.40
CA ALA A 256 -4.86 -8.90 22.75
C ALA A 256 -6.31 -9.42 22.73
N VAL A 257 -7.15 -8.86 21.85
CA VAL A 257 -8.56 -9.27 21.69
C VAL A 257 -8.69 -10.71 21.15
N LEU A 258 -7.79 -11.14 20.25
CA LEU A 258 -7.78 -12.50 19.72
C LEU A 258 -7.28 -13.54 20.73
N ALA A 259 -6.33 -13.17 21.60
CA ALA A 259 -5.80 -14.02 22.66
C ALA A 259 -6.80 -14.15 23.81
N GLU A 260 -7.43 -13.05 24.25
CA GLU A 260 -8.55 -13.07 25.20
C GLU A 260 -9.71 -13.92 24.66
N GLY A 261 -10.04 -13.79 23.38
CA GLY A 261 -11.04 -14.64 22.71
C GLY A 261 -10.62 -16.11 22.56
N LEU A 262 -9.31 -16.44 22.55
CA LEU A 262 -8.82 -17.82 22.54
C LEU A 262 -8.88 -18.44 23.93
N GLU A 263 -8.43 -17.72 24.95
CA GLU A 263 -8.45 -18.14 26.36
C GLU A 263 -9.88 -18.34 26.86
N HIS A 264 -10.78 -17.41 26.54
CA HIS A 264 -12.20 -17.55 26.84
C HIS A 264 -12.81 -18.78 26.15
N ARG A 265 -12.49 -19.03 24.87
CA ARG A 265 -12.97 -20.24 24.16
C ARG A 265 -12.38 -21.54 24.71
N ARG A 266 -11.13 -21.51 25.19
CA ARG A 266 -10.49 -22.67 25.85
C ARG A 266 -11.16 -22.97 27.19
N SER A 267 -11.40 -21.96 28.01
CA SER A 267 -12.15 -22.08 29.27
C SER A 267 -13.57 -22.60 29.05
N MET A 268 -14.29 -22.08 28.06
CA MET A 268 -15.62 -22.62 27.69
C MET A 268 -15.56 -24.08 27.23
N ALA A 269 -14.52 -24.48 26.49
CA ALA A 269 -14.37 -25.87 26.05
C ALA A 269 -14.08 -26.83 27.21
N GLU A 270 -13.29 -26.41 28.20
CA GLU A 270 -13.05 -27.16 29.44
C GLU A 270 -14.34 -27.29 30.27
N LYS A 271 -15.08 -26.19 30.45
CA LYS A 271 -16.39 -26.18 31.12
C LYS A 271 -17.38 -27.11 30.39
N LEU A 272 -17.39 -27.08 29.05
CA LEU A 272 -18.23 -27.95 28.22
C LEU A 272 -17.91 -29.43 28.43
N LYS A 273 -16.64 -29.83 28.60
CA LYS A 273 -16.28 -31.24 28.89
C LYS A 273 -16.90 -31.72 30.20
N THR A 274 -16.85 -30.90 31.24
CA THR A 274 -17.46 -31.19 32.55
C THR A 274 -18.98 -31.28 32.43
N LEU A 275 -19.61 -30.31 31.76
CA LEU A 275 -21.06 -30.29 31.53
C LEU A 275 -21.54 -31.46 30.68
N ASP A 276 -20.76 -31.91 29.69
CA ASP A 276 -21.09 -33.09 28.89
C ASP A 276 -21.06 -34.38 29.73
N ALA A 277 -20.08 -34.51 30.64
CA ALA A 277 -20.01 -35.64 31.57
C ALA A 277 -21.20 -35.64 32.54
N GLU A 278 -21.58 -34.46 33.04
CA GLU A 278 -22.71 -34.30 33.94
C GLU A 278 -24.06 -34.54 33.23
N ALA A 279 -24.25 -34.01 32.03
CA ALA A 279 -25.43 -34.27 31.21
C ALA A 279 -25.60 -35.77 30.92
N LYS A 280 -24.49 -36.49 30.72
CA LYS A 280 -24.48 -37.95 30.54
C LYS A 280 -24.88 -38.68 31.84
N ARG A 281 -24.35 -38.26 33.00
CA ARG A 281 -24.75 -38.81 34.32
C ARG A 281 -26.25 -38.60 34.59
N ARG A 282 -26.76 -37.41 34.26
CA ARG A 282 -28.18 -37.04 34.37
C ARG A 282 -29.07 -37.61 33.24
N ARG A 283 -28.50 -38.38 32.31
CA ARG A 283 -29.19 -39.00 31.16
C ARG A 283 -29.98 -38.02 30.28
N LEU A 284 -29.54 -36.77 30.19
CA LEU A 284 -30.19 -35.72 29.37
C LEU A 284 -30.01 -36.01 27.87
N ARG A 285 -31.07 -35.82 27.08
CA ARG A 285 -31.08 -36.07 25.62
C ARG A 285 -31.79 -34.95 24.86
N GLY A 286 -31.48 -34.83 23.56
CA GLY A 286 -32.16 -33.91 22.64
C GLY A 286 -32.13 -32.45 23.10
N GLY A 287 -33.25 -31.73 22.94
CA GLY A 287 -33.38 -30.32 23.35
C GLY A 287 -33.06 -30.06 24.82
N LYS A 288 -33.39 -30.99 25.72
CA LYS A 288 -33.09 -30.86 27.16
C LYS A 288 -31.59 -30.89 27.46
N ARG A 289 -30.82 -31.67 26.68
CA ARG A 289 -29.36 -31.65 26.77
C ARG A 289 -28.80 -30.34 26.22
N HIS A 290 -29.35 -29.86 25.11
CA HIS A 290 -28.91 -28.61 24.50
C HIS A 290 -29.13 -27.40 25.42
N ALA A 291 -30.33 -27.28 26.00
CA ALA A 291 -30.66 -26.23 26.96
C ALA A 291 -29.73 -26.25 28.18
N PHE A 292 -29.48 -27.43 28.76
CA PHE A 292 -28.55 -27.59 29.89
C PHE A 292 -27.11 -27.17 29.55
N LEU A 293 -26.63 -27.50 28.34
CA LEU A 293 -25.29 -27.11 27.91
C LEU A 293 -25.20 -25.61 27.61
N CYS A 294 -26.25 -25.00 27.04
CA CYS A 294 -26.32 -23.55 26.84
C CYS A 294 -26.30 -22.81 28.18
N ASP A 295 -27.16 -23.20 29.12
CA ASP A 295 -27.26 -22.59 30.45
C ASP A 295 -25.92 -22.69 31.22
N GLY A 296 -25.30 -23.87 31.26
CA GLY A 296 -24.02 -24.06 31.93
C GLY A 296 -22.85 -23.29 31.29
N LEU A 297 -22.97 -22.92 30.01
CA LEU A 297 -22.01 -22.08 29.30
C LEU A 297 -22.39 -20.60 29.27
N GLU A 298 -23.45 -20.19 29.98
CA GLU A 298 -23.99 -18.82 29.97
C GLU A 298 -24.38 -18.35 28.56
N LEU A 299 -24.87 -19.28 27.73
CA LEU A 299 -25.36 -19.04 26.39
C LEU A 299 -26.89 -19.05 26.39
N VAL A 300 -27.49 -18.25 25.50
CA VAL A 300 -28.95 -18.24 25.31
C VAL A 300 -29.40 -19.60 24.78
N GLU A 301 -30.53 -20.13 25.26
CA GLU A 301 -31.04 -21.46 24.91
C GLU A 301 -31.20 -21.67 23.39
N GLY A 302 -31.56 -20.61 22.65
CA GLY A 302 -31.64 -20.61 21.18
C GLY A 302 -30.31 -20.60 20.42
N THR A 303 -29.17 -20.75 21.12
CA THR A 303 -27.86 -20.80 20.47
C THR A 303 -27.75 -22.02 19.55
N ASP A 304 -27.29 -21.82 18.31
CA ASP A 304 -27.16 -22.88 17.31
C ASP A 304 -26.31 -24.07 17.84
N PRO A 305 -26.83 -25.31 17.80
CA PRO A 305 -26.08 -26.53 18.14
C PRO A 305 -24.71 -26.65 17.45
N LYS A 306 -24.53 -26.07 16.25
CA LYS A 306 -23.25 -26.04 15.54
C LYS A 306 -22.16 -25.29 16.30
N ARG A 307 -22.51 -24.28 17.11
CA ARG A 307 -21.56 -23.51 17.93
C ARG A 307 -20.97 -24.38 19.04
N ILE A 308 -21.81 -25.16 19.73
CA ILE A 308 -21.38 -26.13 20.75
C ILE A 308 -20.57 -27.27 20.11
N ALA A 309 -21.01 -27.77 18.95
CA ALA A 309 -20.30 -28.80 18.22
C ALA A 309 -18.89 -28.34 17.77
N ARG A 310 -18.74 -27.07 17.39
CA ARG A 310 -17.44 -26.48 17.03
C ARG A 310 -16.53 -26.36 18.25
N LEU A 311 -17.02 -25.83 19.38
CA LEU A 311 -16.26 -25.75 20.64
C LEU A 311 -15.77 -27.13 21.11
N ARG A 312 -16.60 -28.17 20.95
CA ARG A 312 -16.23 -29.56 21.27
C ARG A 312 -15.07 -30.08 20.41
N LYS A 313 -15.00 -29.67 19.15
CA LYS A 313 -13.95 -30.11 18.20
C LYS A 313 -12.66 -29.30 18.31
N GLU A 314 -12.77 -28.03 18.67
CA GLU A 314 -11.67 -27.06 18.58
C GLU A 314 -10.52 -27.35 19.56
N PHE A 315 -10.80 -28.03 20.69
CA PHE A 315 -9.81 -28.42 21.71
C PHE A 315 -9.93 -29.90 22.12
N ALA A 316 -10.38 -30.75 21.19
CA ALA A 316 -10.31 -32.20 21.31
C ALA A 316 -8.88 -32.67 21.05
N GLY A 317 -8.01 -32.48 22.04
CA GLY A 317 -6.77 -33.24 22.20
C GLY A 317 -7.06 -34.55 22.90
#